data_AF-A0A1S3DSM0-F1
#
_entry.id   AF-A0A1S3DSM0-F1
#
_cell.length_a   1.000
_cell.length_b   1.000
_cell.length_c   1.000
_cell.angle_alpha   90.00
_cell.angle_beta   90.00
_cell.angle_gamma   90.00
#
_symmetry.space_group_name_H-M   'P 1'
#
loop_
_entity.id
_entity.type
_entity.pdbx_description
1 polymer ?
#
loop_
_entity_poly.entity_id
_entity_poly.type
_entity_poly.pdbx_seq_one_letter_code
_entity_poly.pdbx_strand_id
1 'polypeptide(L)'
;YEIYFVFACIWAFGSATFQDQLVDWRNEFSKWWINEFKSVKFPATGPVFNYFIHEETKKFLPWTDMVLEFELDPDIPLQSQIVDTAETTRVRYFMNLFIPK
;
A
#
# COMPACT_ATOMS: atom_id res chain seq x y z
N TYR A 1 0.87 -3.71 -18.37
CA TYR A 1 -0.58 -3.93 -18.20
C TYR A 1 -0.87 -4.96 -17.12
N GLU A 2 -0.24 -6.14 -17.16
CA GLU A 2 -0.42 -7.20 -16.14
C GLU A 2 -0.17 -6.72 -14.69
N ILE A 3 0.82 -5.86 -14.46
CA ILE A 3 1.13 -5.33 -13.12
C ILE A 3 -0.05 -4.57 -12.49
N TYR A 4 -0.77 -3.77 -13.28
CA TYR A 4 -1.93 -3.01 -12.81
C TYR A 4 -3.11 -3.93 -12.49
N PHE A 5 -3.29 -4.99 -13.29
CA PHE A 5 -4.31 -6.00 -13.02
C PHE A 5 -4.02 -6.73 -11.71
N VAL A 6 -2.78 -7.19 -11.51
CA VAL A 6 -2.35 -7.84 -10.27
C VAL A 6 -2.55 -6.92 -9.06
N PHE A 7 -2.15 -5.66 -9.17
CA PHE A 7 -2.35 -4.66 -8.11
C PHE A 7 -3.84 -4.47 -7.81
N ALA A 8 -4.67 -4.27 -8.83
CA ALA A 8 -6.11 -4.13 -8.66
C ALA A 8 -6.74 -5.36 -7.97
N CYS A 9 -6.37 -6.58 -8.35
CA CYS A 9 -6.87 -7.80 -7.71
C CYS A 9 -6.45 -7.91 -6.24
N ILE A 10 -5.18 -7.64 -5.92
CA ILE A 10 -4.68 -7.66 -4.53
C ILE A 10 -5.50 -6.70 -3.67
N TRP A 11 -5.77 -5.49 -4.17
CA TRP A 11 -6.53 -4.49 -3.42
C TRP A 11 -8.03 -4.78 -3.39
N ALA A 12 -8.61 -5.33 -4.47
CA ALA A 12 -10.03 -5.67 -4.50
C ALA A 12 -10.39 -6.83 -3.56
N PHE A 13 -9.58 -7.89 -3.53
CA PHE A 13 -9.86 -9.09 -2.73
C PHE A 13 -9.18 -9.06 -1.36
N GLY A 14 -7.98 -8.50 -1.30
CA GLY A 14 -7.15 -8.52 -0.10
C GLY A 14 -7.43 -7.38 0.88
N SER A 15 -8.01 -6.26 0.45
CA SER A 15 -8.27 -5.11 1.34
C SER A 15 -9.31 -5.42 2.43
N ALA A 16 -10.24 -6.34 2.16
CA ALA A 16 -11.28 -6.76 3.10
C ALA A 16 -10.80 -7.81 4.12
N THR A 17 -9.57 -8.32 3.98
CA THR A 17 -8.99 -9.22 4.98
C THR A 17 -8.70 -8.46 6.27
N PHE A 18 -8.98 -9.12 7.41
CA PHE A 18 -8.84 -8.55 8.74
C PHE A 18 -7.86 -9.35 9.56
N GLN A 19 -7.34 -8.75 10.62
CA GLN A 19 -6.57 -9.45 11.62
C GLN A 19 -7.51 -9.87 12.77
N ASP A 20 -7.50 -11.15 13.14
CA ASP A 20 -8.11 -11.61 14.38
C ASP A 20 -7.06 -11.78 15.51
N GLN A 21 -7.46 -12.25 16.69
CA GLN A 21 -6.54 -12.38 17.83
C GLN A 21 -5.41 -13.39 17.60
N LEU A 22 -5.57 -14.34 16.68
CA LEU A 22 -4.66 -15.47 16.48
C LEU A 22 -3.98 -15.44 15.10
N VAL A 23 -4.66 -14.89 14.09
CA VAL A 23 -4.25 -14.97 12.69
C VAL A 23 -4.35 -13.60 12.03
N ASP A 24 -3.24 -13.21 11.40
CA ASP A 24 -3.21 -12.11 10.46
C ASP A 24 -3.57 -12.63 9.05
N TRP A 25 -4.87 -12.62 8.73
CA TRP A 25 -5.36 -13.09 7.43
C TRP A 25 -4.86 -12.24 6.26
N ARG A 26 -4.48 -10.99 6.53
CA ARG A 26 -3.90 -10.11 5.51
C ARG A 26 -2.50 -10.56 5.14
N ASN A 27 -1.70 -10.97 6.12
CA ASN A 27 -0.40 -11.58 5.89
C ASN A 27 -0.52 -12.95 5.22
N GLU A 28 -1.47 -13.79 5.64
CA GLU A 28 -1.71 -15.09 5.01
C GLU A 28 -2.14 -14.96 3.54
N PHE A 29 -3.04 -14.00 3.23
CA PHE A 29 -3.38 -13.67 1.85
C PHE A 29 -2.14 -13.27 1.05
N SER A 30 -1.27 -12.44 1.62
CA SER A 30 -0.03 -12.04 0.97
C SER A 30 0.89 -13.22 0.65
N LYS A 31 1.08 -14.15 1.60
CA LYS A 31 1.90 -15.35 1.39
C LYS A 31 1.29 -16.26 0.34
N TRP A 32 -0.02 -16.49 0.43
CA TRP A 32 -0.77 -17.28 -0.54
C TRP A 32 -0.64 -16.71 -1.96
N TRP A 33 -0.86 -15.40 -2.10
CA TRP A 33 -0.78 -14.72 -3.39
C TRP A 33 0.60 -14.87 -4.05
N ILE A 34 1.68 -14.62 -3.29
CA ILE A 34 3.05 -14.73 -3.81
C ILE A 34 3.40 -16.17 -4.20
N ASN A 35 2.86 -17.16 -3.48
CA ASN A 35 3.11 -18.57 -3.77
C ASN A 35 2.35 -19.05 -5.01
N GLU A 36 1.08 -18.66 -5.14
CA GLU A 36 0.20 -19.06 -6.25
C GLU A 36 0.53 -18.32 -7.55
N PHE A 37 0.72 -17.00 -7.48
CA PHE A 37 0.93 -16.14 -8.65
C PHE A 37 2.40 -15.74 -8.80
N LYS A 38 3.09 -16.35 -9.77
CA LYS A 38 4.54 -16.16 -9.99
C LYS A 38 4.90 -15.24 -11.16
N SER A 39 3.92 -14.85 -11.99
CA SER A 39 4.14 -14.02 -13.18
C SER A 39 4.67 -12.63 -12.82
N VAL A 40 4.14 -12.04 -11.75
CA VAL A 40 4.51 -10.70 -11.26
C VAL A 40 5.23 -10.84 -9.93
N LYS A 41 6.48 -10.39 -9.88
CA LYS A 41 7.34 -10.52 -8.70
C LYS A 41 7.20 -9.33 -7.76
N PHE A 42 7.14 -9.63 -6.46
CA PHE A 42 7.19 -8.65 -5.37
C PHE A 42 8.55 -8.69 -4.67
N PRO A 43 9.02 -7.57 -4.11
CA PRO A 43 10.20 -7.58 -3.24
C PRO A 43 9.93 -8.42 -1.97
N ALA A 44 10.94 -9.18 -1.52
CA ALA A 44 10.81 -10.09 -0.38
C ALA A 44 10.76 -9.39 0.99
N THR A 45 10.86 -8.07 1.01
CA THR A 45 10.98 -7.24 2.22
C THR A 45 9.65 -6.97 2.94
N GLY A 46 8.53 -7.46 2.43
CA GLY A 46 7.23 -7.21 3.06
C GLY A 46 6.04 -7.80 2.30
N PRO A 47 4.83 -7.74 2.88
CA PRO A 47 3.60 -8.21 2.26
C PRO A 47 3.27 -7.39 1.00
N VAL A 48 2.49 -7.97 0.09
CA VAL A 48 2.10 -7.35 -1.18
C VAL A 48 1.42 -5.98 -1.02
N PHE A 49 0.75 -5.75 0.11
CA PHE A 49 0.11 -4.47 0.44
C PHE A 49 1.09 -3.35 0.79
N ASN A 50 2.37 -3.67 1.03
CA ASN A 50 3.39 -2.68 1.32
C ASN A 50 3.93 -1.98 0.07
N TYR A 51 3.45 -2.34 -1.12
CA TYR A 51 3.94 -1.77 -2.37
C TYR A 51 2.85 -1.05 -3.17
N PHE A 52 3.25 -0.02 -3.90
CA PHE A 52 2.46 0.69 -4.91
C PHE A 52 3.13 0.60 -6.28
N ILE A 53 2.39 0.90 -7.35
CA ILE A 53 2.94 0.97 -8.70
C ILE A 53 3.40 2.40 -8.98
N HIS A 54 4.69 2.59 -9.23
CA HIS A 54 5.20 3.86 -9.74
C HIS A 54 4.82 4.05 -11.21
N GLU A 55 4.15 5.14 -11.56
CA GLU A 55 3.56 5.34 -12.90
C GLU A 55 4.62 5.39 -14.02
N GLU A 56 5.77 6.01 -13.76
CA GLU A 56 6.81 6.17 -14.77
C GLU A 56 7.63 4.90 -15.01
N THR A 57 7.97 4.19 -13.93
CA THR A 57 8.88 3.03 -13.98
C THR A 57 8.12 1.72 -14.09
N LYS A 58 6.81 1.74 -13.81
CA LYS A 58 5.91 0.58 -13.79
C LYS A 58 6.44 -0.56 -12.92
N LYS A 59 7.03 -0.18 -11.78
CA LYS A 59 7.61 -1.10 -10.79
C LYS A 59 6.91 -0.95 -9.44
N PHE A 60 6.96 -2.02 -8.66
CA PHE A 60 6.56 -1.98 -7.26
C PHE A 60 7.62 -1.27 -6.43
N LEU A 61 7.21 -0.17 -5.79
CA LEU A 61 7.99 0.54 -4.80
C LEU A 61 7.27 0.47 -3.45
N PRO A 62 7.99 0.44 -2.33
CA PRO A 62 7.38 0.42 -1.01
C PRO A 62 6.67 1.76 -0.75
N TRP A 63 5.52 1.72 -0.06
CA TRP A 63 4.78 2.95 0.28
C TRP A 63 5.60 3.94 1.11
N THR A 64 6.65 3.48 1.80
CA THR A 64 7.60 4.35 2.51
C THR A 64 8.25 5.39 1.60
N ASP A 65 8.44 5.08 0.32
CA ASP A 65 9.06 5.98 -0.64
C ASP A 65 8.09 7.06 -1.15
N MET A 66 6.78 6.87 -0.89
CA MET A 66 5.74 7.85 -1.19
C MET A 66 5.41 8.75 0.00
N VAL A 67 5.87 8.39 1.21
CA VAL A 67 5.73 9.26 2.39
C VAL A 67 6.63 10.46 2.18
N LEU A 68 6.03 11.62 1.95
CA LEU A 68 6.74 12.91 1.96
C LEU A 68 7.49 13.04 3.28
N GLU A 69 8.76 13.45 3.22
CA GLU A 69 9.49 13.81 4.42
C GLU A 69 8.68 14.83 5.20
N PHE A 70 8.36 14.46 6.44
CA PHE A 70 7.64 15.33 7.34
C PHE A 70 8.55 16.49 7.74
N GLU A 71 8.32 17.68 7.20
CA GLU A 71 8.91 18.90 7.73
C GLU A 71 8.04 19.40 8.89
N LEU A 72 8.61 19.39 10.09
CA LEU A 72 7.96 19.87 11.30
C LEU A 72 7.92 21.40 11.25
N ASP A 73 6.76 21.97 10.95
CA ASP A 73 6.54 23.41 11.02
C ASP A 73 6.35 23.81 12.50
N PRO A 74 7.28 24.56 13.11
CA PRO A 74 7.18 24.96 14.52
C PRO A 74 6.01 25.92 14.80
N ASP A 75 5.39 26.51 13.78
CA ASP A 75 4.25 27.43 13.92
C ASP A 75 2.89 26.71 13.98
N ILE A 76 2.87 25.40 13.71
CA ILE A 76 1.63 24.59 13.72
C ILE A 76 1.63 23.67 14.95
N PRO A 77 0.56 23.65 15.77
CA PRO A 77 0.48 22.75 16.91
C PRO A 77 0.65 21.28 16.48
N LEU A 78 1.48 20.52 17.20
CA LEU A 78 1.76 19.10 16.93
C LEU A 78 0.48 18.25 16.82
N GLN A 79 -0.57 18.63 17.55
CA GLN A 79 -1.88 17.95 17.55
C GLN A 79 -2.68 18.17 16.25
N SER A 80 -2.34 19.20 15.47
CA SER A 80 -2.94 19.51 14.16
C SER A 80 -2.06 19.05 12.99
N GLN A 81 -0.87 18.50 13.25
CA GLN A 81 0.00 17.94 12.23
C GLN A 81 -0.37 16.46 12.02
N ILE A 82 -1.05 16.16 10.91
CA ILE A 82 -1.29 14.78 10.50
C ILE A 82 0.02 14.26 9.90
N VAL A 83 0.72 13.40 10.64
CA VAL A 83 1.89 12.70 10.10
C VAL A 83 1.39 11.65 9.12
N ASP A 84 1.79 11.77 7.86
CA ASP A 84 1.48 10.77 6.85
C ASP A 84 2.25 9.47 7.16
N THR A 85 1.53 8.47 7.64
CA THR A 85 2.07 7.12 7.75
C THR A 85 1.86 6.38 6.43
N ALA A 86 2.53 5.24 6.27
CA ALA A 86 2.31 4.37 5.11
C ALA A 86 0.84 3.94 4.97
N GLU A 87 0.08 3.89 6.07
CA GLU A 87 -1.34 3.57 6.08
C GLU A 87 -2.20 4.74 5.54
N THR A 88 -1.96 5.97 6.04
CA THR A 88 -2.66 7.18 5.56
C THR A 88 -2.39 7.43 4.07
N THR A 89 -1.15 7.18 3.63
CA THR A 89 -0.72 7.35 2.23
C THR A 89 -1.48 6.42 1.28
N ARG A 90 -1.68 5.15 1.67
CA ARG A 90 -2.47 4.18 0.88
C ARG A 90 -3.91 4.62 0.71
N VAL A 91 -4.56 5.05 1.79
CA VAL A 91 -5.96 5.49 1.76
C VAL A 91 -6.11 6.72 0.87
N ARG A 92 -5.20 7.69 1.00
CA ARG A 92 -5.18 8.90 0.16
C ARG A 92 -4.97 8.57 -1.32
N TYR A 93 -4.08 7.63 -1.64
CA TYR A 93 -3.87 7.17 -3.01
C TYR A 93 -5.18 6.67 -3.64
N PHE A 94 -5.92 5.79 -2.96
CA PHE A 94 -7.20 5.30 -3.47
C PHE A 94 -8.28 6.38 -3.54
N MET A 95 -8.35 7.28 -2.55
CA MET A 95 -9.28 8.42 -2.61
C MET A 95 -9.02 9.29 -3.83
N ASN A 96 -7.76 9.64 -4.11
CA ASN A 96 -7.40 10.42 -5.29
C ASN A 96 -7.65 9.67 -6.60
N LEU A 97 -7.53 8.34 -6.59
CA LEU A 97 -7.78 7.51 -7.78
C LEU A 97 -9.28 7.37 -8.10
N PHE A 98 -10.14 7.26 -7.07
CA PHE A 98 -11.56 7.00 -7.23
C PHE A 98 -12.45 8.24 -7.21
N ILE A 99 -12.01 9.32 -6.57
CA ILE A 99 -12.74 10.58 -6.53
C ILE A 99 -12.25 11.46 -7.69
N PRO A 100 -13.04 11.64 -8.75
CA PRO A 100 -12.71 12.61 -9.79
C PRO A 100 -12.71 14.02 -9.17
N LYS A 101 -11.76 14.86 -9.62
CA LYS A 101 -11.70 16.27 -9.25
C LYS A 101 -12.92 17.05 -9.70
#